data_AF-A0A094HXZ0-F1
#
_entry.id   AF-A0A094HXZ0-F1
#
_cell.length_a   1.000
_cell.length_b   1.000
_cell.length_c   1.000
_cell.angle_alpha   90.00
_cell.angle_beta   90.00
_cell.angle_gamma   90.00
#
_symmetry.space_group_name_H-M   'P 1'
#
loop_
_entity.id
_entity.type
_entity.pdbx_description
1 polymer ?
#
loop_
_entity_poly.entity_id
_entity_poly.type
_entity_poly.pdbx_seq_one_letter_code
_entity_poly.pdbx_strand_id
1 'polypeptide(L)'
;ELPCTPQNSTLVGSLDFSVLRSSPPDGTELRHANSVFNSTMASSNSPASPARRYAKRMTRLVESQNAELTILRKEVKEYKEMLETRKKRTNGKRIKLQGEFVFSTKEVLNIVREADLKSTEKRPRGRPRKRLIKEVEEGEEEEEEDINSSYSESESEECVARRTRSSRVE
;
A
#
# COMPACT_ATOMS: atom_id res chain seq x y z
N GLU A 1 -13.86 28.33 63.36
CA GLU A 1 -13.14 28.86 62.18
C GLU A 1 -12.34 27.72 61.55
N LEU A 2 -12.49 27.50 60.25
CA LEU A 2 -11.72 26.48 59.52
C LEU A 2 -10.39 27.09 59.05
N PRO A 3 -9.26 26.37 59.10
CA PRO A 3 -8.00 26.89 58.61
C PRO A 3 -8.02 26.88 57.06
N CYS A 4 -7.95 28.08 56.48
CA CYS A 4 -7.74 28.29 55.05
C CYS A 4 -6.25 28.08 54.72
N THR A 5 -5.94 27.12 53.85
CA THR A 5 -4.61 26.92 53.29
C THR A 5 -4.30 28.03 52.29
N PRO A 6 -3.16 28.75 52.41
CA PRO A 6 -2.79 29.76 51.42
C PRO A 6 -2.43 29.07 50.11
N GLN A 7 -3.21 29.33 49.06
CA GLN A 7 -2.86 28.92 47.71
C GLN A 7 -1.71 29.81 47.22
N ASN A 8 -0.49 29.27 47.24
CA ASN A 8 0.65 29.84 46.52
C ASN A 8 0.43 29.66 45.01
N SER A 9 -0.46 30.46 44.43
CA SER A 9 -0.87 30.42 43.03
C SER A 9 0.06 31.21 42.07
N THR A 10 1.24 31.65 42.52
CA THR A 10 2.03 32.65 41.76
C THR A 10 3.34 32.13 41.16
N LEU A 11 3.71 30.85 41.35
CA LEU A 11 4.97 30.31 40.80
C LEU A 11 4.82 29.22 39.72
N VAL A 12 3.59 28.98 39.23
CA VAL A 12 3.34 27.97 38.18
C VAL A 12 3.30 28.58 36.77
N GLY A 13 3.31 29.91 36.65
CA GLY A 13 3.19 30.62 35.36
C GLY A 13 4.44 30.65 34.48
N SER A 14 5.54 29.98 34.85
CA SER A 14 6.83 30.11 34.16
C SER A 14 7.33 28.82 33.48
N LEU A 15 6.62 27.71 33.59
CA LEU A 15 7.03 26.43 32.98
C LEU A 15 6.08 26.07 31.85
N ASP A 16 6.61 26.08 30.62
CA ASP A 16 5.90 25.59 29.45
C ASP A 16 5.83 24.06 29.46
N PHE A 17 4.60 23.51 29.44
CA PHE A 17 4.34 22.07 29.43
C PHE A 17 3.99 21.53 28.03
N SER A 18 4.08 22.36 26.98
CA SER A 18 3.83 22.00 25.58
C SER A 18 4.60 20.73 25.17
N VAL A 19 5.86 20.61 25.61
CA VAL A 19 6.76 19.46 25.38
C VAL A 19 6.17 18.13 25.87
N LEU A 20 5.32 18.14 26.90
CA LEU A 20 4.70 16.92 27.42
C LEU A 20 3.50 16.46 26.57
N ARG A 21 3.06 17.28 25.61
CA ARG A 21 1.91 16.98 24.75
C ARG A 21 2.32 16.44 23.38
N SER A 22 3.59 16.56 22.98
CA SER A 22 4.12 16.03 21.72
C SER A 22 4.69 14.61 21.88
N SER A 23 4.52 13.75 20.85
CA SER A 23 5.08 12.39 20.82
C SER A 23 5.60 12.02 19.42
N PRO A 24 6.93 11.93 19.21
CA PRO A 24 7.97 12.19 20.20
C PRO A 24 8.08 13.72 20.42
N PRO A 25 8.49 14.17 21.60
CA PRO A 25 8.78 15.58 21.80
C PRO A 25 9.90 16.03 20.86
N ASP A 26 9.78 17.24 20.32
CA ASP A 26 10.87 17.79 19.52
C ASP A 26 12.14 17.85 20.39
N GLY A 27 13.25 17.37 19.82
CA GLY A 27 14.50 17.26 20.55
C GLY A 27 15.08 18.61 20.94
N THR A 28 14.77 19.68 20.21
CA THR A 28 15.25 21.03 20.53
C THR A 28 14.44 21.63 21.67
N GLU A 29 13.11 21.52 21.60
CA GLU A 29 12.20 21.97 22.65
C GLU A 29 12.46 21.24 23.97
N LEU A 30 12.67 19.91 23.93
CA LEU A 30 12.96 19.10 25.10
C LEU A 30 14.26 19.54 25.81
N ARG A 31 15.34 19.79 25.06
CA ARG A 31 16.61 20.27 25.62
C ARG A 31 16.45 21.66 26.24
N HIS A 32 15.70 22.54 25.58
CA HIS A 32 15.41 23.87 26.10
C HIS A 32 14.64 23.79 27.43
N ALA A 33 13.54 23.02 27.47
CA ALA A 33 12.73 22.83 28.67
C ALA A 33 13.55 22.24 29.83
N ASN A 34 14.35 21.21 29.57
CA ASN A 34 15.22 20.60 30.57
C ASN A 34 16.32 21.55 31.06
N SER A 35 16.84 22.44 30.20
CA SER A 35 17.81 23.46 30.58
C SER A 35 17.20 24.47 31.56
N VAL A 36 16.00 24.98 31.25
CA VAL A 36 15.25 25.89 32.13
C VAL A 36 14.92 25.23 33.46
N PHE A 37 14.42 24.00 33.44
CA PHE A 37 14.12 23.23 34.66
C PHE A 37 15.37 22.98 35.53
N ASN A 38 16.50 22.60 34.93
CA ASN A 38 17.73 22.41 35.70
C ASN A 38 18.30 23.72 36.26
N SER A 39 18.17 24.82 35.50
CA SER A 39 18.63 26.15 35.92
C SER A 39 17.79 26.70 37.07
N THR A 40 16.46 26.57 37.01
CA THR A 40 15.55 26.94 38.11
C THR A 40 15.85 26.12 39.37
N MET A 41 16.04 24.80 39.24
CA MET A 41 16.43 23.95 40.36
C MET A 41 17.81 24.30 40.95
N ALA A 42 18.75 24.78 40.13
CA ALA A 42 20.06 25.22 40.57
C ALA A 42 20.02 26.58 41.31
N SER A 43 19.11 27.47 40.92
CA SER A 43 18.92 28.79 41.55
C SER A 43 18.28 28.73 42.94
N SER A 44 17.68 27.59 43.32
CA SER A 44 17.16 27.41 44.67
C SER A 44 18.30 27.43 45.71
N ASN A 45 18.17 28.23 46.76
CA ASN A 45 19.18 28.48 47.81
C ASN A 45 19.57 27.24 48.64
N SER A 46 19.15 26.04 48.25
CA SER A 46 19.50 24.79 48.91
C SER A 46 20.75 24.17 48.26
N PRO A 47 21.68 23.61 49.06
CA PRO A 47 22.71 22.71 48.53
C PRO A 47 22.07 21.49 47.85
N ALA A 48 22.88 20.67 47.19
CA ALA A 48 22.43 19.56 46.33
C ALA A 48 21.57 18.51 47.05
N SER A 49 20.27 18.78 47.14
CA SER A 49 19.26 17.86 47.66
C SER A 49 19.21 16.58 46.82
N PRO A 50 18.93 15.41 47.41
CA PRO A 50 18.67 14.18 46.68
C PRO A 50 17.67 14.36 45.52
N ALA A 51 16.60 15.14 45.74
CA ALA A 51 15.61 15.46 44.72
C ALA A 51 16.22 16.20 43.52
N ARG A 52 17.13 17.15 43.75
CA ARG A 52 17.82 17.88 42.68
C ARG A 52 18.74 16.98 41.85
N ARG A 53 19.46 16.07 42.51
CA ARG A 53 20.31 15.08 41.81
C ARG A 53 19.47 14.13 40.96
N TYR A 54 18.35 13.66 41.51
CA TYR A 54 17.41 12.81 40.81
C TYR A 54 16.83 13.52 39.59
N ALA A 55 16.30 14.74 39.77
CA ALA A 55 15.78 15.59 38.71
C ALA A 55 16.78 15.77 37.55
N LYS A 56 18.04 16.11 37.85
CA LYS A 56 19.11 16.26 36.85
C LYS A 56 19.46 14.96 36.12
N ARG A 57 19.38 13.80 36.80
CA ARG A 57 19.56 12.50 36.15
C ARG A 57 18.38 12.18 35.24
N MET A 58 17.15 12.46 35.69
CA MET A 58 15.94 12.23 34.91
C MET A 58 15.92 13.04 33.62
N THR A 59 16.26 14.34 33.65
CA THR A 59 16.31 15.14 32.41
C THR A 59 17.29 14.58 31.39
N ARG A 60 18.49 14.16 31.84
CA ARG A 60 19.50 13.53 30.97
C ARG A 60 19.04 12.20 30.39
N LEU A 61 18.39 11.38 31.21
CA LEU A 61 17.83 10.10 30.78
C LEU A 61 16.78 10.31 29.68
N VAL A 62 15.86 11.26 29.90
CA VAL A 62 14.80 11.57 28.93
C VAL A 62 15.38 12.13 27.63
N GLU A 63 16.42 12.96 27.69
CA GLU A 63 17.14 13.41 26.49
C GLU A 63 17.77 12.25 25.70
N SER A 64 18.46 11.32 26.38
CA SER A 64 19.06 10.14 25.75
C SER A 64 17.99 9.28 25.08
N GLN A 65 16.92 8.96 25.81
CA GLN A 65 15.82 8.15 25.31
C GLN A 65 15.13 8.80 24.11
N ASN A 66 14.95 10.13 24.12
CA ASN A 66 14.35 10.82 22.97
C ASN A 66 15.27 10.79 21.73
N ALA A 67 16.59 10.92 21.94
CA ALA A 67 17.56 10.79 20.85
C ALA A 67 17.55 9.36 20.26
N GLU A 68 17.58 8.34 21.11
CA GLU A 68 17.47 6.93 20.71
C GLU A 68 16.17 6.67 19.93
N LEU A 69 15.02 7.14 20.43
CA LEU A 69 13.74 7.01 19.74
C LEU A 69 13.73 7.69 18.37
N THR A 70 14.38 8.85 18.25
CA THR A 70 14.48 9.58 16.98
C THR A 70 15.30 8.79 15.96
N ILE A 71 16.43 8.22 16.39
CA ILE A 71 17.28 7.36 15.56
C ILE A 71 16.50 6.12 15.10
N LEU A 72 15.86 5.41 16.03
CA LEU A 72 15.10 4.20 15.72
C LEU A 72 13.94 4.48 14.74
N ARG A 73 13.22 5.59 14.91
CA ARG A 73 12.15 5.97 13.97
C ARG A 73 12.69 6.26 12.56
N LYS A 74 13.88 6.86 12.47
CA LYS A 74 14.56 7.11 11.19
C LYS A 74 14.97 5.79 10.52
N GLU A 75 15.61 4.89 11.27
CA GLU A 75 16.01 3.57 10.77
C GLU A 75 14.80 2.77 10.28
N VAL A 76 13.70 2.73 11.06
CA VAL A 76 12.47 2.07 10.65
C VAL A 76 11.90 2.66 9.36
N LYS A 77 11.97 3.98 9.19
CA LYS A 77 11.54 4.66 7.95
C LYS A 77 12.41 4.24 6.77
N GLU A 78 13.73 4.23 6.93
CA GLU A 78 14.69 3.82 5.89
C GLU A 78 14.51 2.34 5.50
N TYR A 79 14.36 1.43 6.47
CA TYR A 79 14.08 0.03 6.20
C TYR A 79 12.76 -0.17 5.44
N LYS A 80 11.70 0.57 5.80
CA LYS A 80 10.42 0.53 5.08
C LYS A 80 10.58 1.02 3.63
N GLU A 81 11.31 2.11 3.40
CA GLU A 81 11.57 2.64 2.07
C GLU A 81 12.37 1.64 1.20
N MET A 82 13.42 1.03 1.76
CA MET A 82 14.17 -0.04 1.08
C MET A 82 13.32 -1.28 0.77
N LEU A 83 12.39 -1.63 1.66
CA LEU A 83 11.49 -2.75 1.42
C LEU A 83 10.44 -2.42 0.35
N GLU A 84 9.88 -1.21 0.36
CA GLU A 84 8.93 -0.76 -0.67
C GLU A 84 9.57 -0.71 -2.06
N THR A 85 10.79 -0.19 -2.16
CA THR A 85 11.54 -0.17 -3.43
C THR A 85 11.87 -1.58 -3.94
N ARG A 86 12.19 -2.53 -3.06
CA ARG A 86 12.46 -3.93 -3.45
C ARG A 86 11.20 -4.74 -3.77
N LYS A 87 10.08 -4.49 -3.09
CA LYS A 87 8.82 -5.22 -3.29
C LYS A 87 8.18 -4.92 -4.63
N LYS A 88 8.34 -3.70 -5.12
CA LYS A 88 7.84 -3.29 -6.44
C LYS A 88 8.90 -3.61 -7.50
N ARG A 89 8.79 -4.79 -8.12
CA ARG A 89 9.43 -4.94 -9.44
C ARG A 89 8.75 -3.91 -10.35
N THR A 90 9.54 -3.05 -10.98
CA THR A 90 9.07 -2.03 -11.96
C THR A 90 9.35 -2.44 -13.40
N ASN A 91 10.32 -3.34 -13.64
CA ASN A 91 10.61 -3.91 -14.95
C ASN A 91 10.65 -5.45 -14.99
N GLY A 92 10.48 -6.02 -16.19
CA GLY A 92 10.66 -7.45 -16.48
C GLY A 92 9.36 -8.21 -16.81
N LYS A 93 9.52 -9.50 -17.16
CA LYS A 93 8.41 -10.36 -17.62
C LYS A 93 7.25 -10.41 -16.63
N ARG A 94 7.52 -10.54 -15.33
CA ARG A 94 6.49 -10.67 -14.27
C ARG A 94 5.52 -9.49 -14.18
N ILE A 95 5.95 -8.29 -14.55
CA ILE A 95 5.10 -7.09 -14.49
C ILE A 95 4.27 -6.97 -15.75
N LYS A 96 4.87 -7.29 -16.91
CA LYS A 96 4.12 -7.37 -18.17
C LYS A 96 2.98 -8.39 -18.06
N LEU A 97 3.24 -9.52 -17.41
CA LEU A 97 2.26 -10.57 -17.18
C LEU A 97 1.35 -10.31 -15.95
N GLN A 98 1.58 -9.24 -15.18
CA GLN A 98 0.77 -8.96 -13.99
C GLN A 98 -0.62 -8.47 -14.41
N GLY A 99 -1.66 -9.23 -14.06
CA GLY A 99 -3.04 -8.93 -14.48
C GLY A 99 -3.40 -9.46 -15.86
N GLU A 100 -2.45 -10.06 -16.59
CA GLU A 100 -2.74 -10.83 -17.80
C GLU A 100 -3.01 -12.30 -17.43
N PHE A 101 -4.06 -12.87 -18.01
CA PHE A 101 -4.31 -14.31 -17.90
C PHE A 101 -3.37 -15.03 -18.88
N VAL A 102 -2.32 -15.64 -18.34
CA VAL A 102 -1.35 -16.42 -19.12
C VAL A 102 -1.69 -17.89 -18.99
N PHE A 103 -2.05 -18.52 -20.11
CA PHE A 103 -2.26 -19.97 -20.18
C PHE A 103 -1.06 -20.63 -20.84
N SER A 104 -0.62 -21.77 -20.29
CA SER A 104 0.31 -22.66 -20.98
C SER A 104 -0.35 -23.27 -22.21
N THR A 105 0.41 -23.60 -23.25
CA THR A 105 -0.09 -24.37 -24.41
C THR A 105 -0.81 -25.65 -23.98
N LYS A 106 -0.31 -26.33 -22.95
CA LYS A 106 -0.96 -27.53 -22.37
C LYS A 106 -2.32 -27.21 -21.75
N GLU A 107 -2.45 -26.06 -21.07
CA GLU A 107 -3.71 -25.61 -20.48
C GLU A 107 -4.73 -25.23 -21.57
N VAL A 108 -4.28 -24.54 -22.62
CA VAL A 108 -5.13 -24.22 -23.78
C VAL A 108 -5.62 -25.50 -24.46
N LEU A 109 -4.73 -26.48 -24.70
CA LEU A 109 -5.11 -27.77 -25.29
C LEU A 109 -6.09 -28.56 -24.39
N ASN A 110 -5.94 -28.49 -23.07
CA ASN A 110 -6.90 -29.09 -22.14
C ASN A 110 -8.27 -28.42 -22.23
N ILE A 111 -8.33 -27.08 -22.27
CA ILE A 111 -9.58 -26.33 -22.40
C ILE A 111 -10.29 -26.67 -23.72
N VAL A 112 -9.54 -26.74 -24.82
CA VAL A 112 -10.09 -27.13 -26.13
C VAL A 112 -10.67 -28.54 -26.07
N ARG A 113 -9.92 -29.52 -25.57
CA ARG A 113 -10.39 -30.90 -25.42
C ARG A 113 -11.64 -30.99 -24.54
N GLU A 114 -11.68 -30.27 -23.42
CA GLU A 114 -12.85 -30.26 -22.55
C GLU A 114 -14.07 -29.62 -23.23
N ALA A 115 -13.89 -28.55 -23.99
CA ALA A 115 -14.96 -27.91 -24.74
C ALA A 115 -15.50 -28.82 -25.84
N ASP A 116 -14.61 -29.53 -26.54
CA ASP A 116 -14.99 -30.52 -27.56
C ASP A 116 -15.81 -31.64 -26.92
N LEU A 117 -15.33 -32.25 -25.82
CA LEU A 117 -16.07 -33.29 -25.10
C LEU A 117 -17.45 -32.81 -24.62
N LYS A 118 -17.53 -31.63 -24.00
CA LYS A 118 -18.80 -31.01 -23.57
C LYS A 118 -19.72 -30.63 -24.74
N SER A 119 -19.19 -30.41 -25.94
CA SER A 119 -19.98 -30.15 -27.14
C SER A 119 -20.49 -31.43 -27.82
N THR A 120 -19.74 -32.53 -27.71
CA THR A 120 -20.14 -33.85 -28.21
C THR A 120 -21.24 -34.50 -27.38
N GLU A 121 -21.37 -34.12 -26.10
CA GLU A 121 -22.59 -34.32 -25.33
C GLU A 121 -23.71 -33.53 -25.99
N LYS A 122 -24.44 -34.20 -26.90
CA LYS A 122 -25.55 -33.63 -27.66
C LYS A 122 -26.48 -32.87 -26.71
N ARG A 123 -26.41 -31.53 -26.73
CA ARG A 123 -27.47 -30.69 -26.15
C ARG A 123 -28.79 -31.17 -26.73
N PRO A 124 -29.85 -31.40 -25.93
CA PRO A 124 -31.14 -31.79 -26.47
C PRO A 124 -31.53 -30.74 -27.50
N ARG A 125 -31.63 -31.15 -28.77
CA ARG A 125 -32.06 -30.30 -29.88
C ARG A 125 -33.54 -29.97 -29.72
N GLY A 126 -33.85 -29.08 -28.79
CA GLY A 126 -35.14 -28.40 -28.71
C GLY A 126 -35.16 -27.30 -29.76
N ARG A 127 -35.81 -27.56 -30.90
CA ARG A 127 -36.11 -26.56 -31.92
C ARG A 127 -36.85 -25.38 -31.25
N PRO A 128 -36.30 -24.14 -31.23
CA PRO A 128 -37.13 -22.98 -30.93
C PRO A 128 -38.15 -22.89 -32.06
N ARG A 129 -39.45 -22.94 -31.74
CA ARG A 129 -40.51 -22.75 -32.73
C ARG A 129 -40.28 -21.41 -33.43
N LYS A 130 -40.16 -21.44 -34.77
CA LYS A 130 -40.07 -20.24 -35.61
C LYS A 130 -41.29 -19.35 -35.33
N ARG A 131 -41.07 -18.09 -34.96
CA ARG A 131 -42.06 -17.05 -35.24
C ARG A 131 -41.91 -16.67 -36.72
N LEU A 132 -43.04 -16.53 -37.40
CA LEU A 132 -43.12 -16.11 -38.80
C LEU A 132 -42.47 -14.72 -38.92
N ILE A 133 -41.45 -14.58 -39.76
CA ILE A 133 -40.83 -13.29 -40.11
C ILE A 133 -41.09 -13.08 -41.60
N LYS A 134 -41.62 -11.89 -41.91
CA LYS A 134 -42.02 -11.43 -43.25
C LYS A 134 -40.78 -11.29 -44.14
N GLU A 135 -40.85 -11.84 -45.34
CA GLU A 135 -39.77 -11.83 -46.34
C GLU A 135 -39.44 -10.39 -46.77
N VAL A 136 -38.15 -10.06 -46.77
CA VAL A 136 -37.58 -8.96 -47.55
C VAL A 136 -36.46 -9.60 -48.37
N GLU A 137 -36.63 -9.47 -49.68
CA GLU A 137 -35.76 -9.86 -50.78
C GLU A 137 -34.51 -8.97 -50.86
N GLU A 138 -33.55 -9.39 -51.70
CA GLU A 138 -32.22 -8.84 -52.02
C GLU A 138 -31.09 -9.59 -51.30
N GLY A 139 -30.12 -10.21 -51.97
CA GLY A 139 -29.76 -10.34 -53.37
C GLY A 139 -28.46 -11.16 -53.39
N GLU A 140 -28.31 -12.03 -54.38
CA GLU A 140 -27.15 -12.89 -54.59
C GLU A 140 -25.89 -12.08 -54.90
N GLU A 141 -24.71 -12.55 -54.44
CA GLU A 141 -23.49 -12.62 -55.27
C GLU A 141 -22.41 -13.45 -54.56
N GLU A 142 -22.06 -14.57 -55.19
CA GLU A 142 -20.90 -15.41 -54.91
C GLU A 142 -19.63 -14.69 -55.39
N GLU A 143 -18.56 -14.68 -54.60
CA GLU A 143 -17.20 -14.64 -55.15
C GLU A 143 -16.34 -15.68 -54.43
N GLU A 144 -15.97 -16.71 -55.19
CA GLU A 144 -14.87 -17.63 -54.96
C GLU A 144 -13.55 -16.90 -55.29
N GLU A 145 -12.61 -16.85 -54.35
CA GLU A 145 -11.21 -16.54 -54.66
C GLU A 145 -10.27 -17.59 -54.05
N ASP A 146 -9.82 -18.49 -54.93
CA ASP A 146 -8.66 -19.35 -54.76
C ASP A 146 -7.38 -18.52 -54.61
N ILE A 147 -6.68 -18.63 -53.47
CA ILE A 147 -5.27 -18.24 -53.38
C ILE A 147 -4.48 -19.38 -52.72
N ASN A 148 -3.95 -20.24 -53.58
CA ASN A 148 -2.85 -21.15 -53.30
C ASN A 148 -1.54 -20.37 -53.14
N SER A 149 -0.88 -20.43 -51.97
CA SER A 149 0.55 -20.13 -51.86
C SER A 149 1.19 -20.69 -50.58
N SER A 150 1.98 -21.74 -50.79
CA SER A 150 3.26 -22.08 -50.14
C SER A 150 3.36 -22.19 -48.62
N TYR A 151 3.51 -23.44 -48.18
CA TYR A 151 4.13 -23.89 -46.94
C TYR A 151 5.42 -23.12 -46.61
N SER A 152 5.50 -22.56 -45.40
CA SER A 152 6.75 -22.15 -44.76
C SER A 152 6.60 -22.33 -43.26
N GLU A 153 7.21 -23.39 -42.74
CA GLU A 153 7.37 -23.63 -41.31
C GLU A 153 8.27 -22.55 -40.71
N SER A 154 7.77 -21.83 -39.72
CA SER A 154 8.56 -20.96 -38.86
C SER A 154 7.98 -21.05 -37.46
N GLU A 155 8.62 -21.86 -36.62
CA GLU A 155 8.31 -22.03 -35.21
C GLU A 155 8.46 -20.69 -34.48
N SER A 156 7.33 -20.03 -34.20
CA SER A 156 7.28 -18.92 -33.26
C SER A 156 6.14 -19.18 -32.29
N GLU A 157 6.47 -19.22 -31.00
CA GLU A 157 5.51 -19.41 -29.93
C GLU A 157 4.68 -18.13 -29.77
N GLU A 158 3.63 -18.06 -30.58
CA GLU A 158 2.66 -16.99 -30.63
C GLU A 158 1.79 -17.00 -29.37
N CYS A 159 2.06 -16.07 -28.46
CA CYS A 159 1.22 -15.84 -27.29
C CYS A 159 -0.05 -15.09 -27.73
N VAL A 160 -1.19 -15.78 -27.79
CA VAL A 160 -2.49 -15.19 -28.18
C VAL A 160 -3.05 -14.34 -27.04
N ALA A 161 -2.88 -13.02 -27.11
CA ALA A 161 -3.48 -12.07 -26.18
C ALA A 161 -4.89 -11.66 -26.64
N ARG A 162 -5.92 -11.98 -25.84
CA ARG A 162 -7.30 -11.53 -26.09
C ARG A 162 -7.57 -10.17 -25.44
N ARG A 163 -7.85 -9.13 -26.25
CA ARG A 163 -8.45 -7.87 -25.76
C ARG A 163 -9.96 -7.99 -25.75
N THR A 164 -10.57 -7.91 -24.57
CA THR A 164 -12.01 -7.72 -24.44
C THR A 164 -12.33 -6.23 -24.45
N ARG A 165 -13.14 -5.78 -25.42
CA ARG A 165 -13.78 -4.45 -25.36
C ARG A 165 -14.92 -4.53 -24.36
N SER A 166 -14.71 -4.02 -23.16
CA SER A 166 -15.81 -3.77 -22.22
C SER A 166 -16.53 -2.50 -22.68
N SER A 167 -17.71 -2.65 -23.29
CA SER A 167 -18.64 -1.53 -23.44
C SER A 167 -19.35 -1.34 -22.11
N ARG A 168 -19.08 -0.20 -21.46
CA ARG A 168 -19.84 0.29 -20.32
C ARG A 168 -21.28 0.57 -20.77
N VAL A 169 -22.25 -0.08 -20.12
CA VAL A 169 -23.67 0.25 -20.24
C VAL A 169 -23.93 1.37 -19.22
N GLU A 170 -24.50 2.48 -19.70
CA GLU A 170 -24.97 3.62 -18.88
C GLU A 170 -26.21 3.23 -18.06
#